data_AF-A0A5U3EJC4-F1
#
_entry.id   AF-A0A5U3EJC4-F1
#
_cell.length_a   1.000
_cell.length_b   1.000
_cell.length_c   1.000
_cell.angle_alpha   90.00
_cell.angle_beta   90.00
_cell.angle_gamma   90.00
#
_symmetry.space_group_name_H-M   'P 1'
#
loop_
_entity.id
_entity.type
_entity.pdbx_description
1 polymer ?
#
loop_
_entity_poly.entity_id
_entity_poly.type
_entity_poly.pdbx_seq_one_letter_code
_entity_poly.pdbx_strand_id
1 'polypeptide(L)'
;MSMHRLLTLTVLLAITACSPQKPHPLQSKQAASGDWTLPYGEWSFSFITPRDLTAEATHVRVIDTDGYLYTFNTLDQTAQGPDSINKWVSSVHGPSIIFNKVKKPPQYIVFCWDSYADKKTYETSAMFGPETWLRMKTPA
;
A
#
# COMPACT_ATOMS: atom_id res chain seq x y z
N MET A 1 -1.80 -7.71 -58.38
CA MET A 1 -1.80 -8.82 -57.41
C MET A 1 -0.34 -9.11 -57.08
N SER A 2 0.17 -8.68 -55.94
CA SER A 2 0.09 -9.47 -54.71
C SER A 2 0.16 -8.55 -53.49
N MET A 3 -0.71 -8.83 -52.54
CA MET A 3 -1.08 -8.03 -51.39
C MET A 3 -0.61 -8.78 -50.14
N HIS A 4 -0.15 -8.02 -49.13
CA HIS A 4 0.11 -8.45 -47.75
C HIS A 4 1.42 -9.23 -47.53
N ARG A 5 2.21 -9.00 -46.46
CA ARG A 5 1.82 -8.79 -45.07
C ARG A 5 2.86 -7.91 -44.35
N LEU A 6 2.42 -6.77 -43.79
CA LEU A 6 3.14 -6.12 -42.69
C LEU A 6 2.74 -6.85 -41.41
N LEU A 7 3.68 -7.58 -40.79
CA LEU A 7 3.51 -8.15 -39.45
C LEU A 7 4.01 -7.12 -38.43
N THR A 8 3.15 -6.17 -38.06
CA THR A 8 3.39 -5.30 -36.90
C THR A 8 3.02 -6.06 -35.63
N LEU A 9 4.02 -6.53 -34.89
CA LEU A 9 3.84 -7.12 -33.56
C LEU A 9 3.63 -5.98 -32.54
N THR A 10 2.42 -5.47 -32.42
CA THR A 10 2.04 -4.55 -31.33
C THR A 10 1.91 -5.36 -30.04
N VAL A 11 3.00 -5.45 -29.28
CA VAL A 11 2.96 -5.93 -27.89
C VAL A 11 2.27 -4.87 -27.04
N LEU A 12 0.95 -4.97 -26.89
CA LEU A 12 0.21 -4.27 -25.84
C LEU A 12 0.51 -4.98 -24.52
N LEU A 13 1.54 -4.51 -23.80
CA LEU A 13 1.64 -4.77 -22.36
C LEU A 13 0.45 -4.04 -21.71
N ALA A 14 -0.69 -4.72 -21.64
CA ALA A 14 -1.73 -4.37 -20.69
C ALA A 14 -1.18 -4.69 -19.30
N ILE A 15 -0.34 -3.79 -18.78
CA ILE A 15 -0.05 -3.74 -17.35
C ILE A 15 -1.41 -3.49 -16.71
N THR A 16 -2.02 -4.55 -16.19
CA THR A 16 -3.16 -4.48 -15.28
C THR A 16 -2.66 -3.94 -13.94
N ALA A 17 -2.06 -2.75 -13.97
CA ALA A 17 -1.90 -1.95 -12.76
C ALA A 17 -3.31 -1.66 -12.23
N CYS A 18 -3.48 -1.56 -10.91
CA CYS A 18 -4.74 -1.11 -10.33
C CYS A 18 -5.33 0.05 -11.12
N SER A 19 -6.65 0.01 -11.25
CA SER A 19 -7.46 0.96 -12.00
C SER A 19 -6.91 2.40 -11.93
N PRO A 20 -6.77 3.07 -13.08
CA PRO A 20 -6.28 4.44 -13.09
C PRO A 20 -7.23 5.33 -12.29
N GLN A 21 -6.71 5.82 -11.17
CA GLN A 21 -7.11 7.08 -10.51
C GLN A 21 -8.60 7.20 -10.18
N LYS A 22 -9.13 6.33 -9.31
CA LYS A 22 -10.24 6.79 -8.47
C LYS A 22 -9.78 8.04 -7.71
N PRO A 23 -10.61 9.10 -7.63
CA PRO A 23 -10.27 10.27 -6.83
C PRO A 23 -9.98 9.84 -5.41
N HIS A 24 -8.78 10.13 -4.93
CA HIS A 24 -8.46 9.89 -3.53
C HIS A 24 -9.19 10.91 -2.66
N PRO A 25 -9.60 10.53 -1.43
CA PRO A 25 -10.14 11.48 -0.49
C PRO A 25 -9.15 12.64 -0.26
N LEU A 26 -9.63 13.87 -0.37
CA LEU A 26 -8.84 15.05 0.00
C LEU A 26 -8.54 15.05 1.51
N GLN A 27 -7.56 15.88 1.91
CA GLN A 27 -7.22 16.06 3.32
C GLN A 27 -8.47 16.38 4.15
N SER A 28 -8.69 15.63 5.23
CA SER A 28 -9.85 15.88 6.11
C SER A 28 -9.64 17.16 6.93
N LYS A 29 -10.72 17.84 7.32
CA LYS A 29 -10.64 19.01 8.20
C LYS A 29 -9.95 18.67 9.53
N GLN A 30 -10.26 17.49 10.09
CA GLN A 30 -9.64 17.01 11.33
C GLN A 30 -8.13 16.80 11.18
N ALA A 31 -7.69 16.26 10.04
CA ALA A 31 -6.26 16.10 9.74
C ALA A 31 -5.59 17.48 9.64
N ALA A 32 -6.19 18.41 8.88
CA ALA A 32 -5.66 19.77 8.68
C ALA A 32 -5.62 20.63 9.95
N SER A 33 -6.49 20.37 10.93
CA SER A 33 -6.57 21.15 12.17
C SER A 33 -5.63 20.69 13.29
N GLY A 34 -5.01 19.52 13.15
CA GLY A 34 -4.19 18.91 14.20
C GLY A 34 -2.70 18.98 13.91
N ASP A 35 -1.87 19.01 14.95
CA ASP A 35 -0.44 18.74 14.81
C ASP A 35 -0.20 17.23 14.91
N TRP A 36 0.09 16.61 13.78
CA TRP A 36 0.35 15.18 13.67
C TRP A 36 1.84 14.84 13.54
N THR A 37 2.73 15.76 13.96
CA THR A 37 4.17 15.53 13.95
C THR A 37 4.54 14.30 14.79
N LEU A 38 5.29 13.39 14.16
CA LEU A 38 5.75 12.16 14.79
C LEU A 38 7.00 12.44 15.63
N PRO A 39 7.07 12.00 16.90
CA PRO A 39 8.25 12.21 17.74
C PRO A 39 9.48 11.43 17.25
N TYR A 40 9.29 10.45 16.37
CA TYR A 40 10.31 9.57 15.79
C TYR A 40 10.57 9.84 14.29
N GLY A 41 10.06 10.94 13.75
CA GLY A 41 10.38 11.43 12.40
C GLY A 41 9.52 10.88 11.26
N GLU A 42 9.41 9.56 11.11
CA GLU A 42 8.69 8.93 9.98
C GLU A 42 7.80 7.77 10.42
N TRP A 43 6.59 7.71 9.88
CA TRP A 43 5.71 6.55 10.05
C TRP A 43 6.07 5.50 9.01
N SER A 44 6.26 4.27 9.46
CA SER A 44 6.62 3.13 8.62
C SER A 44 5.46 2.15 8.49
N PHE A 45 5.37 1.43 7.37
CA PHE A 45 4.36 0.40 7.15
C PHE A 45 4.91 -0.85 6.47
N SER A 46 4.22 -1.97 6.66
CA SER A 46 4.58 -3.24 6.03
C SER A 46 3.35 -4.01 5.61
N PHE A 47 3.47 -4.79 4.54
CA PHE A 47 2.47 -5.78 4.14
C PHE A 47 2.89 -7.15 4.65
N ILE A 48 1.94 -7.85 5.27
CA ILE A 48 2.17 -9.17 5.84
C ILE A 48 1.02 -10.09 5.44
N THR A 49 1.35 -11.29 4.98
CA THR A 49 0.35 -12.32 4.65
C THR A 49 0.35 -13.43 5.70
N PRO A 50 -0.78 -14.15 5.89
CA PRO A 50 -0.76 -15.45 6.57
C PRO A 50 0.18 -16.43 5.87
N ARG A 51 0.63 -17.49 6.58
CA ARG A 51 1.64 -18.45 6.08
C ARG A 51 1.35 -18.94 4.66
N ASP A 52 0.12 -19.39 4.41
CA ASP A 52 -0.23 -20.12 3.18
C ASP A 52 -0.94 -19.25 2.12
N LEU A 53 -1.13 -17.95 2.40
CA LEU A 53 -1.80 -17.02 1.48
C LEU A 53 -0.78 -16.08 0.86
N THR A 54 -0.02 -16.58 -0.11
CA THR A 54 1.02 -15.77 -0.76
C THR A 54 0.41 -14.66 -1.62
N ALA A 55 0.80 -13.43 -1.34
CA ALA A 55 0.43 -12.23 -2.05
C ALA A 55 1.60 -11.24 -2.02
N GLU A 56 1.63 -10.32 -2.98
CA GLU A 56 2.68 -9.30 -3.05
C GLU A 56 2.07 -7.93 -3.31
N ALA A 57 2.37 -6.96 -2.45
CA ALA A 57 2.03 -5.57 -2.71
C ALA A 57 2.96 -5.00 -3.80
N THR A 58 2.38 -4.40 -4.83
CA THR A 58 3.12 -3.94 -6.02
C THR A 58 3.08 -2.42 -6.21
N HIS A 59 2.12 -1.73 -5.60
CA HIS A 59 2.00 -0.28 -5.67
C HIS A 59 1.26 0.26 -4.45
N VAL A 60 1.69 1.41 -3.92
CA VAL A 60 1.02 2.06 -2.78
C VAL A 60 0.91 3.56 -3.01
N ARG A 61 -0.22 4.13 -2.61
CA ARG A 61 -0.44 5.56 -2.48
C ARG A 61 -0.87 5.87 -1.07
N VAL A 62 -0.23 6.84 -0.43
CA VAL A 62 -0.58 7.32 0.92
C VAL A 62 -0.86 8.80 0.84
N ILE A 63 -1.97 9.24 1.43
CA ILE A 63 -2.19 10.65 1.75
C ILE A 63 -2.01 10.77 3.26
N ASP A 64 -1.02 11.54 3.68
CA ASP A 64 -0.78 11.77 5.10
C ASP A 64 -1.69 12.85 5.67
N THR A 65 -1.64 13.06 6.99
CA THR A 65 -2.46 14.05 7.67
C THR A 65 -2.15 15.49 7.29
N ASP A 66 -1.01 15.79 6.65
CA ASP A 66 -0.69 17.11 6.09
C ASP A 66 -1.24 17.26 4.64
N GLY A 67 -1.83 16.19 4.09
CA GLY A 67 -2.39 16.16 2.75
C GLY A 67 -1.37 15.81 1.66
N TYR A 68 -0.14 15.43 2.02
CA TYR A 68 0.89 15.07 1.05
C TYR A 68 0.62 13.67 0.47
N LEU A 69 0.65 13.57 -0.87
CA LEU A 69 0.51 12.30 -1.59
C LEU A 69 1.88 11.65 -1.83
N TYR A 70 2.12 10.52 -1.18
CA TYR A 70 3.23 9.62 -1.46
C TYR A 70 2.79 8.57 -2.48
N THR A 71 3.65 8.29 -3.46
CA THR A 71 3.44 7.22 -4.43
C THR A 71 4.66 6.30 -4.42
N PHE A 72 4.45 5.03 -4.14
CA PHE A 72 5.49 4.02 -4.04
C PHE A 72 5.34 3.03 -5.20
N ASN A 73 6.34 2.98 -6.06
CA ASN A 73 6.51 1.96 -7.11
C ASN A 73 7.55 0.90 -6.71
N THR A 74 8.27 1.14 -5.62
CA THR A 74 9.20 0.20 -4.99
C THR A 74 8.84 0.16 -3.52
N LEU A 75 8.67 -1.04 -2.98
CA LEU A 75 8.19 -1.30 -1.63
C LEU A 75 9.18 -2.22 -0.93
N ASP A 76 9.20 -2.16 0.41
CA ASP A 76 9.79 -3.22 1.19
C ASP A 76 9.02 -4.54 0.96
N GLN A 77 9.73 -5.66 1.04
CA GLN A 77 9.19 -6.98 0.73
C GLN A 77 7.91 -7.28 1.52
N THR A 78 6.90 -7.87 0.86
CA THR A 78 5.75 -8.43 1.57
C THR A 78 6.21 -9.66 2.37
N ALA A 79 6.08 -9.63 3.69
CA ALA A 79 6.53 -10.71 4.57
C ALA A 79 5.43 -11.76 4.77
N GLN A 80 5.82 -13.01 4.99
CA GLN A 80 4.90 -14.04 5.48
C GLN A 80 4.96 -14.08 7.00
N GLY A 81 3.80 -14.19 7.65
CA GLY A 81 3.68 -14.52 9.06
C GLY A 81 3.67 -16.05 9.23
N PRO A 82 4.82 -16.71 9.51
CA PRO A 82 4.87 -18.17 9.56
C PRO A 82 3.94 -18.72 10.62
N ASP A 83 3.77 -18.08 11.76
CA ASP A 83 2.96 -18.65 12.84
C ASP A 83 1.45 -18.33 12.69
N SER A 84 1.07 -17.57 11.67
CA SER A 84 -0.33 -17.21 11.36
C SER A 84 -0.99 -18.27 10.48
N ILE A 85 -1.32 -19.43 11.08
CA ILE A 85 -2.05 -20.53 10.44
C ILE A 85 -3.48 -20.54 10.96
N ASN A 86 -4.47 -20.42 10.07
CA ASN A 86 -5.92 -20.29 10.36
C ASN A 86 -6.35 -19.08 11.22
N LYS A 87 -5.43 -18.46 11.96
CA LYS A 87 -5.61 -17.24 12.75
C LYS A 87 -4.33 -16.42 12.74
N TRP A 88 -4.44 -15.12 13.02
CA TRP A 88 -3.28 -14.26 13.26
C TRP A 88 -2.66 -14.55 14.63
N VAL A 89 -1.33 -14.51 14.70
CA VAL A 89 -0.63 -14.46 16.00
C VAL A 89 -0.82 -13.10 16.67
N SER A 90 -0.63 -13.06 17.99
CA SER A 90 -0.76 -11.83 18.79
C SER A 90 0.29 -10.77 18.44
N SER A 91 1.46 -11.18 17.94
CA SER A 91 2.52 -10.29 17.49
C SER A 91 3.05 -10.77 16.15
N VAL A 92 2.77 -10.00 15.11
CA VAL A 92 3.23 -10.29 13.75
C VAL A 92 4.48 -9.45 13.49
N HIS A 93 5.58 -10.11 13.12
CA HIS A 93 6.83 -9.43 12.81
C HIS A 93 6.87 -9.10 11.32
N GLY A 94 7.12 -7.83 11.01
CA GLY A 94 7.31 -7.34 9.65
C GLY A 94 8.77 -7.47 9.17
N PRO A 95 9.02 -7.18 7.89
CA PRO A 95 10.38 -7.08 7.35
C PRO A 95 11.09 -5.84 7.90
N SER A 96 12.39 -5.72 7.63
CA SER A 96 13.09 -4.43 7.78
C SER A 96 12.48 -3.38 6.83
N ILE A 97 12.31 -2.15 7.32
CA ILE A 97 11.66 -1.06 6.57
C ILE A 97 12.70 -0.05 6.07
N ILE A 98 12.87 0.02 4.76
CA ILE A 98 13.77 0.93 4.06
C ILE A 98 12.93 1.95 3.28
N PHE A 99 12.00 1.48 2.45
CA PHE A 99 11.24 2.31 1.52
C PHE A 99 9.88 2.79 2.07
N ASN A 100 9.19 1.96 2.83
CA ASN A 100 7.78 2.16 3.19
C ASN A 100 7.62 3.18 4.33
N LYS A 101 7.93 4.45 4.05
CA LYS A 101 7.97 5.53 5.05
C LYS A 101 7.30 6.80 4.56
N VAL A 102 6.60 7.49 5.46
CA VAL A 102 5.95 8.79 5.23
C VAL A 102 6.17 9.71 6.42
N LYS A 103 6.08 11.03 6.23
CA LYS A 103 6.45 12.01 7.27
C LYS A 103 5.43 12.17 8.39
N LYS A 104 4.17 11.84 8.15
CA LYS A 104 3.06 11.99 9.09
C LYS A 104 2.14 10.77 9.06
N PRO A 105 1.28 10.55 10.08
CA PRO A 105 0.29 9.48 10.04
C PRO A 105 -0.52 9.48 8.73
N PRO A 106 -0.85 8.31 8.17
CA PRO A 106 -1.71 8.23 7.00
C PRO A 106 -3.14 8.65 7.36
N GLN A 107 -3.75 9.53 6.56
CA GLN A 107 -5.21 9.65 6.52
C GLN A 107 -5.81 8.52 5.69
N TYR A 108 -5.14 8.19 4.58
CA TYR A 108 -5.62 7.25 3.60
C TYR A 108 -4.46 6.47 3.00
N ILE A 109 -4.63 5.17 2.83
CA ILE A 109 -3.71 4.31 2.09
C ILE A 109 -4.50 3.51 1.07
N VAL A 110 -4.01 3.47 -0.16
CA VAL A 110 -4.47 2.57 -1.23
C VAL A 110 -3.29 1.76 -1.68
N PHE A 111 -3.47 0.46 -1.79
CA PHE A 111 -2.43 -0.41 -2.28
C PHE A 111 -2.98 -1.46 -3.24
N CYS A 112 -2.12 -1.82 -4.17
CA CYS A 112 -2.31 -2.85 -5.16
C CYS A 112 -1.53 -4.06 -4.75
N TRP A 113 -2.12 -5.23 -4.95
CA TRP A 113 -1.44 -6.47 -4.64
C TRP A 113 -1.87 -7.58 -5.57
N ASP A 114 -0.92 -8.44 -5.90
CA ASP A 114 -1.14 -9.62 -6.70
C ASP A 114 -1.29 -10.82 -5.79
N SER A 115 -2.41 -11.52 -5.96
CA SER A 115 -2.70 -12.76 -5.28
C SER A 115 -2.11 -13.92 -6.06
N TYR A 116 -1.25 -14.71 -5.41
CA TYR A 116 -0.66 -15.88 -6.05
C TYR A 116 -1.61 -17.07 -6.08
N ALA A 117 -2.64 -17.07 -5.22
CA ALA A 117 -3.60 -18.16 -5.10
C ALA A 117 -4.56 -18.22 -6.31
N ASP A 118 -5.06 -17.06 -6.74
CA ASP A 118 -6.05 -16.95 -7.82
C ASP A 118 -5.56 -16.17 -9.04
N LYS A 119 -4.29 -15.72 -9.03
CA LYS A 119 -3.61 -15.02 -10.14
C LYS A 119 -4.32 -13.72 -10.55
N LYS A 120 -4.86 -12.99 -9.58
CA LYS A 120 -5.55 -11.71 -9.80
C LYS A 120 -4.86 -10.57 -9.06
N THR A 121 -4.97 -9.39 -9.64
CA THR A 121 -4.59 -8.11 -9.01
C THR A 121 -5.80 -7.52 -8.31
N TYR A 122 -5.57 -7.04 -7.09
CA TYR A 122 -6.57 -6.41 -6.23
C TYR A 122 -6.13 -5.00 -5.85
N GLU A 123 -7.11 -4.12 -5.63
CA GLU A 123 -6.93 -2.82 -4.99
C GLU A 123 -7.60 -2.86 -3.62
N THR A 124 -6.91 -2.37 -2.59
CA THR A 124 -7.46 -2.26 -1.24
C THR A 124 -7.19 -0.88 -0.71
N SER A 125 -8.14 -0.33 0.07
CA SER A 125 -8.00 0.98 0.68
C SER A 125 -8.38 0.95 2.15
N ALA A 126 -7.67 1.74 2.96
CA ALA A 126 -8.00 1.97 4.36
C ALA A 126 -7.97 3.47 4.69
N MET A 127 -8.91 3.90 5.51
CA MET A 127 -9.00 5.25 6.06
C MET A 127 -8.75 5.20 7.56
N PHE A 128 -8.00 6.17 8.06
CA PHE A 128 -7.65 6.27 9.48
C PHE A 128 -8.23 7.55 10.06
N GLY A 129 -8.59 7.50 11.34
CA GLY A 129 -9.16 8.62 12.08
C GLY A 129 -8.26 9.13 13.21
N PRO A 130 -8.68 10.20 13.89
CA PRO A 130 -7.89 10.88 14.93
C PRO A 130 -7.39 9.98 16.05
N GLU A 131 -8.21 9.02 16.50
CA GLU A 131 -7.80 8.07 17.54
C GLU A 131 -6.62 7.20 17.07
N THR A 132 -6.65 6.76 15.80
CA THR A 132 -5.57 5.96 15.23
C THR A 132 -4.30 6.77 15.03
N TRP A 133 -4.41 8.02 14.57
CA TRP A 133 -3.26 8.93 14.46
C TRP A 133 -2.62 9.20 15.81
N LEU A 134 -3.43 9.36 16.88
CA LEU A 134 -2.93 9.53 18.23
C LEU A 134 -2.16 8.29 18.73
N ARG A 135 -2.68 7.09 18.44
CA ARG A 135 -1.96 5.83 18.73
C ARG A 135 -0.67 5.72 17.94
N MET A 136 -0.64 6.14 16.67
CA MET A 136 0.59 6.17 15.87
C MET A 136 1.62 7.15 16.44
N LYS A 137 1.19 8.29 17.01
CA LYS A 137 2.11 9.24 17.66
C LYS A 137 2.68 8.75 18.99
N THR A 138 1.97 7.86 19.67
CA THR A 138 2.33 7.37 21.01
C THR A 138 3.08 6.06 20.88
N PRO A 139 4.40 6.02 21.13
CA PRO A 139 5.14 4.75 21.15
C PRO A 139 4.49 3.78 22.14
N ALA A 140 4.42 2.51 21.77
CA ALA A 140 3.93 1.43 22.63
C ALA A 140 4.90 1.15 23.78
#